data_AF-A0A7S2Q6E2-F1
#
_entry.id   AF-A0A7S2Q6E2-F1
#
_cell.length_a   1.000
_cell.length_b   1.000
_cell.length_c   1.000
_cell.angle_alpha   90.00
_cell.angle_beta   90.00
_cell.angle_gamma   90.00
#
_symmetry.space_group_name_H-M   'P 1'
#
loop_
_entity.id
_entity.type
_entity.pdbx_description
1 polymer ?
#
loop_
_entity_poly.entity_id
_entity_poly.type
_entity_poly.pdbx_seq_one_letter_code
_entity_poly.pdbx_strand_id
1 'polypeptide(L)'
;ASNASGTGRWGACARLWGRGAHGIDVCAAPHAARRRLARPACARPMDALVQAFQDVAGSVDCSTLTRILRGVNCTFTEEECNAIYQGASCEGGVSLDNLRSYLDKNQTIKFRVEHRGKAVFFDMIHSNNAARIRLWLRHKPGMEDFVETKMLRYEDLKTEEFTRINPLQKVPGLVRADGVTVFESSVILMYLEEKYRDVGPTFVPSSPEARCHMDLITRCHDLYVASPNCTAPGFSHCQGAMYLSFGHHGAARGMDLKTRAAKIAELWKQLSWLNGNIVGPYLVGDSVTHADFTWFPTTIFMEFMLPLVFGWDNIFSEKTSQLPELAKWWTFVSKLAPFAQVRQDILRFWEDMEKKGQFKHIIDEVQADTSGLKFKYP
;
A
#
# COMPACT_ATOMS: atom_id res chain seq x y z
N ALA A 1 9.41 45.33 45.08
CA ALA A 1 8.50 45.61 43.95
C ALA A 1 8.33 44.34 43.12
N SER A 2 7.17 44.17 42.48
CA SER A 2 6.84 43.22 41.38
C SER A 2 7.97 43.02 40.35
N ASN A 3 8.13 41.93 39.59
CA ASN A 3 7.36 40.70 39.30
C ASN A 3 8.33 39.67 38.64
N ALA A 4 8.07 38.37 38.45
CA ALA A 4 7.05 37.42 38.95
C ALA A 4 7.53 35.97 38.67
N SER A 5 6.86 34.95 39.24
CA SER A 5 7.10 33.51 39.00
C SER A 5 6.04 32.89 38.08
N GLY A 6 6.37 31.89 37.26
CA GLY A 6 5.36 31.20 36.44
C GLY A 6 5.79 29.88 35.80
N THR A 7 5.39 28.76 36.40
CA THR A 7 5.37 27.43 35.79
C THR A 7 4.07 27.23 34.98
N GLY A 8 4.14 26.58 33.81
CA GLY A 8 2.96 26.15 33.04
C GLY A 8 3.30 24.91 32.22
N ARG A 9 2.84 23.72 32.62
CA ARG A 9 1.54 23.09 32.32
C ARG A 9 1.33 22.72 30.84
N TRP A 10 1.45 21.42 30.59
CA TRP A 10 0.80 20.72 29.48
C TRP A 10 -0.73 20.80 29.61
N GLY A 11 -1.44 20.93 28.50
CA GLY A 11 -2.89 20.73 28.45
C GLY A 11 -3.62 21.53 27.37
N ALA A 12 -4.59 20.87 26.73
CA ALA A 12 -5.60 21.40 25.80
C ALA A 12 -5.12 21.86 24.40
N CYS A 13 -5.29 20.94 23.44
CA CYS A 13 -5.69 21.32 22.07
C CYS A 13 -6.75 20.33 21.56
N ALA A 14 -7.94 20.38 22.16
CA ALA A 14 -9.11 19.59 21.78
C ALA A 14 -10.38 20.44 21.88
N ARG A 15 -10.78 21.06 20.75
CA ARG A 15 -12.11 21.55 20.35
C ARG A 15 -12.01 22.60 19.23
N LEU A 16 -12.22 22.19 17.98
CA LEU A 16 -12.53 23.09 16.85
C LEU A 16 -13.49 22.40 15.86
N TRP A 17 -14.76 22.26 16.26
CA TRP A 17 -15.89 22.00 15.35
C TRP A 17 -17.05 22.91 15.77
N GLY A 18 -16.97 24.18 15.37
CA GLY A 18 -18.05 25.17 15.55
C GLY A 18 -18.91 25.24 14.29
N ARG A 19 -20.23 25.21 14.47
CA ARG A 19 -21.19 25.44 13.37
C ARG A 19 -21.17 26.91 12.96
N GLY A 20 -21.21 27.18 11.66
CA GLY A 20 -21.42 28.52 11.10
C GLY A 20 -21.94 28.41 9.67
N ALA A 21 -23.18 28.83 9.45
CA ALA A 21 -23.81 28.79 8.14
C ALA A 21 -23.73 30.17 7.47
N HIS A 22 -23.27 30.24 6.23
CA HIS A 22 -23.66 31.26 5.25
C HIS A 22 -23.56 30.64 3.85
N GLY A 23 -24.64 30.75 3.08
CA GLY A 23 -24.71 30.20 1.73
C GLY A 23 -24.25 31.19 0.67
N ILE A 24 -23.85 30.66 -0.49
CA ILE A 24 -23.85 31.37 -1.77
C ILE A 24 -24.57 30.46 -2.75
N ASP A 25 -25.63 30.99 -3.36
CA ASP A 25 -26.49 30.31 -4.32
C ASP A 25 -26.08 30.70 -5.75
N VAL A 26 -25.91 29.73 -6.65
CA VAL A 26 -25.53 29.97 -8.06
C VAL A 26 -26.16 28.92 -9.00
N CYS A 27 -27.47 29.02 -9.22
CA CYS A 27 -28.09 28.65 -10.51
C CYS A 27 -27.79 29.76 -11.55
N ALA A 28 -27.71 29.57 -12.87
CA ALA A 28 -27.70 28.43 -13.80
C ALA A 28 -26.79 28.83 -15.00
N ALA A 29 -26.39 28.02 -15.97
CA ALA A 29 -27.19 27.37 -17.03
C ALA A 29 -26.31 26.37 -17.84
N PRO A 30 -26.81 25.66 -18.88
CA PRO A 30 -26.42 24.26 -19.08
C PRO A 30 -25.42 23.98 -20.22
N HIS A 31 -24.52 23.01 -19.99
CA HIS A 31 -23.86 22.26 -21.07
C HIS A 31 -24.24 20.78 -21.02
N ALA A 32 -24.40 20.19 -22.21
CA ALA A 32 -25.02 18.90 -22.44
C ALA A 32 -24.35 17.75 -21.66
N ALA A 33 -25.20 16.88 -21.08
CA ALA A 33 -24.76 15.86 -20.15
C ALA A 33 -23.96 14.73 -20.83
N ARG A 34 -22.62 14.79 -20.74
CA ARG A 34 -21.83 13.56 -20.62
C ARG A 34 -22.01 13.01 -19.20
N ARG A 35 -23.12 12.29 -18.97
CA ARG A 35 -23.27 11.47 -17.76
C ARG A 35 -22.11 10.46 -17.73
N ARG A 36 -21.12 10.67 -16.87
CA ARG A 36 -20.27 9.56 -16.42
C ARG A 36 -21.21 8.58 -15.73
N LEU A 37 -21.32 7.37 -16.26
CA LEU A 37 -22.07 6.28 -15.64
C LEU A 37 -21.57 6.10 -14.20
N ALA A 38 -22.45 6.33 -13.23
CA ALA A 38 -22.20 5.91 -11.86
C ALA A 38 -22.16 4.38 -11.87
N ARG A 39 -21.02 3.79 -11.48
CA ARG A 39 -20.88 2.33 -11.42
C ARG A 39 -21.80 1.78 -10.33
N PRO A 40 -22.71 0.85 -10.64
CA PRO A 40 -23.44 0.12 -9.61
C PRO A 40 -22.45 -0.68 -8.76
N ALA A 41 -22.61 -0.64 -7.43
CA ALA A 41 -21.94 -1.59 -6.56
C ALA A 41 -22.58 -2.97 -6.78
N CYS A 42 -21.76 -4.00 -7.03
CA CYS A 42 -22.19 -5.38 -7.30
C CYS A 42 -23.17 -5.53 -8.49
N ALA A 43 -22.63 -5.48 -9.72
CA ALA A 43 -23.30 -6.02 -10.90
C ALA A 43 -22.88 -7.48 -11.10
N ARG A 44 -23.83 -8.41 -11.23
CA ARG A 44 -23.56 -9.75 -11.79
C ARG A 44 -23.12 -9.60 -13.25
N PRO A 45 -22.44 -10.59 -13.86
CA PRO A 45 -22.18 -10.61 -15.31
C PRO A 45 -23.40 -10.20 -16.16
N MET A 46 -24.58 -10.69 -15.78
CA MET A 46 -25.88 -10.37 -16.34
C MET A 46 -26.23 -8.87 -16.30
N ASP A 47 -26.06 -8.21 -15.15
CA ASP A 47 -26.47 -6.82 -14.97
C ASP A 47 -25.56 -5.88 -15.78
N ALA A 48 -24.26 -6.22 -15.86
CA ALA A 48 -23.30 -5.50 -16.68
C ALA A 48 -23.57 -5.67 -18.18
N LEU A 49 -23.98 -6.88 -18.61
CA LEU A 49 -24.39 -7.17 -19.99
C LEU A 49 -25.65 -6.39 -20.38
N VAL A 50 -26.69 -6.43 -19.53
CA VAL A 50 -27.97 -5.74 -19.76
C VAL A 50 -27.78 -4.22 -19.78
N GLN A 51 -26.98 -3.65 -18.88
CA GLN A 51 -26.68 -2.21 -18.88
C GLN A 51 -25.95 -1.79 -20.15
N ALA A 52 -24.95 -2.55 -20.60
CA ALA A 52 -24.20 -2.24 -21.81
C ALA A 52 -25.05 -2.32 -23.10
N PHE A 53 -26.12 -3.13 -23.10
CA PHE A 53 -27.14 -3.14 -24.15
C PHE A 53 -28.12 -1.96 -24.05
N GLN A 54 -28.55 -1.58 -22.85
CA GLN A 54 -29.47 -0.45 -22.65
C GLN A 54 -28.89 0.89 -23.11
N ASP A 55 -27.57 1.03 -23.10
CA ASP A 55 -26.86 2.22 -23.59
C ASP A 55 -26.78 2.29 -25.13
N VAL A 56 -27.26 1.26 -25.85
CA VAL A 56 -27.32 1.22 -27.33
C VAL A 56 -28.79 1.09 -27.78
N ALA A 57 -29.37 2.20 -28.21
CA ALA A 57 -30.77 2.24 -28.62
C ALA A 57 -31.02 1.51 -29.96
N GLY A 58 -31.81 0.43 -29.92
CA GLY A 58 -32.31 -0.27 -31.11
C GLY A 58 -31.77 -1.70 -31.26
N SER A 59 -31.88 -2.25 -32.47
CA SER A 59 -31.25 -3.53 -32.83
C SER A 59 -29.74 -3.34 -33.00
N VAL A 60 -28.96 -4.22 -32.39
CA VAL A 60 -27.49 -4.16 -32.42
C VAL A 60 -26.95 -5.12 -33.48
N ASP A 61 -26.10 -4.64 -34.38
CA ASP A 61 -25.43 -5.49 -35.38
C ASP A 61 -24.38 -6.42 -34.72
N CYS A 62 -24.02 -7.51 -35.40
CA CYS A 62 -23.10 -8.51 -34.85
C CYS A 62 -21.69 -7.98 -34.55
N SER A 63 -21.23 -6.93 -35.25
CA SER A 63 -19.91 -6.33 -34.96
C SER A 63 -19.96 -5.48 -33.68
N THR A 64 -21.05 -4.71 -33.50
CA THR A 64 -21.28 -3.89 -32.32
C THR A 64 -21.55 -4.76 -31.09
N LEU A 65 -22.33 -5.84 -31.23
CA LEU A 65 -22.54 -6.81 -30.15
C LEU A 65 -21.22 -7.49 -29.77
N THR A 66 -20.45 -8.00 -30.73
CA THR A 66 -19.12 -8.58 -30.45
C THR A 66 -18.20 -7.59 -29.70
N ARG A 67 -18.28 -6.29 -30.01
CA ARG A 67 -17.53 -5.24 -29.28
C ARG A 67 -18.04 -5.01 -27.86
N ILE A 68 -19.36 -5.08 -27.63
CA ILE A 68 -19.97 -5.03 -26.29
C ILE A 68 -19.51 -6.24 -25.47
N LEU A 69 -19.67 -7.46 -25.99
CA LEU A 69 -19.26 -8.71 -25.33
C LEU A 69 -17.78 -8.71 -24.93
N ARG A 70 -16.90 -8.19 -25.80
CA ARG A 70 -15.46 -8.04 -25.51
C ARG A 70 -15.11 -6.89 -24.56
N GLY A 71 -16.03 -5.96 -24.32
CA GLY A 71 -15.86 -4.80 -23.44
C GLY A 71 -16.39 -5.01 -22.01
N VAL A 72 -17.29 -5.98 -21.81
CA VAL A 72 -17.69 -6.43 -20.46
C VAL A 72 -16.57 -7.27 -19.84
N ASN A 73 -16.55 -7.36 -18.51
CA ASN A 73 -15.52 -8.06 -17.75
C ASN A 73 -15.67 -9.61 -17.78
N CYS A 74 -16.24 -10.16 -18.86
CA CYS A 74 -16.53 -11.57 -19.11
C CYS A 74 -16.12 -11.88 -20.55
N THR A 75 -15.34 -12.92 -20.78
CA THR A 75 -15.07 -13.40 -22.14
C THR A 75 -16.15 -14.40 -22.54
N PHE A 76 -16.45 -14.42 -23.83
CA PHE A 76 -17.32 -15.40 -24.47
C PHE A 76 -16.49 -16.09 -25.55
N THR A 77 -16.61 -17.41 -25.70
CA THR A 77 -16.05 -18.11 -26.87
C THR A 77 -16.81 -17.72 -28.13
N GLU A 78 -16.25 -18.01 -29.31
CA GLU A 78 -16.96 -17.80 -30.58
C GLU A 78 -18.23 -18.66 -30.66
N GLU A 79 -18.19 -19.86 -30.09
CA GLU A 79 -19.33 -20.78 -29.97
C GLU A 79 -20.41 -20.25 -29.02
N GLU A 80 -20.04 -19.69 -27.87
CA GLU A 80 -20.96 -19.05 -26.92
C GLU A 80 -21.59 -17.77 -27.52
N CYS A 81 -20.79 -16.96 -28.21
CA CYS A 81 -21.30 -15.83 -28.99
C CYS A 81 -22.36 -16.33 -30.00
N ASN A 82 -22.02 -17.34 -30.80
CA ASN A 82 -22.90 -17.90 -31.83
C ASN A 82 -24.18 -18.54 -31.25
N ALA A 83 -24.12 -19.19 -30.09
CA ALA A 83 -25.28 -19.70 -29.38
C ALA A 83 -26.21 -18.58 -28.90
N ILE A 84 -25.65 -17.49 -28.36
CA ILE A 84 -26.42 -16.29 -27.98
C ILE A 84 -27.05 -15.62 -29.21
N TYR A 85 -26.31 -15.51 -30.32
CA TYR A 85 -26.83 -14.97 -31.59
C TYR A 85 -28.04 -15.79 -32.09
N GLN A 86 -27.90 -17.11 -32.21
CA GLN A 86 -28.97 -18.00 -32.67
C GLN A 86 -30.15 -18.06 -31.69
N GLY A 87 -29.89 -17.94 -30.39
CA GLY A 87 -30.89 -17.99 -29.33
C GLY A 87 -31.72 -16.72 -29.17
N ALA A 88 -31.20 -15.56 -29.58
CA ALA A 88 -31.82 -14.26 -29.39
C ALA A 88 -32.17 -13.50 -30.69
N SER A 89 -31.83 -14.03 -31.87
CA SER A 89 -32.13 -13.39 -33.16
C SER A 89 -33.61 -13.40 -33.53
N CYS A 90 -34.08 -12.28 -34.08
CA CYS A 90 -35.27 -12.21 -34.94
C CYS A 90 -34.90 -11.57 -36.29
N GLU A 91 -35.84 -11.52 -37.23
CA GLU A 91 -35.65 -10.72 -38.45
C GLU A 91 -35.33 -9.26 -38.07
N GLY A 92 -34.14 -8.78 -38.42
CA GLY A 92 -33.65 -7.44 -38.07
C GLY A 92 -32.64 -7.35 -36.92
N GLY A 93 -32.28 -8.45 -36.25
CA GLY A 93 -31.14 -8.51 -35.29
C GLY A 93 -31.46 -9.12 -33.92
N VAL A 94 -30.61 -8.82 -32.93
CA VAL A 94 -30.81 -9.25 -31.53
C VAL A 94 -31.53 -8.15 -30.75
N SER A 95 -32.66 -8.50 -30.12
CA SER A 95 -33.42 -7.58 -29.24
C SER A 95 -33.13 -7.84 -27.76
N LEU A 96 -33.25 -6.79 -26.94
CA LEU A 96 -33.00 -6.82 -25.50
C LEU A 96 -33.93 -7.81 -24.76
N ASP A 97 -35.18 -7.93 -25.19
CA ASP A 97 -36.17 -8.83 -24.57
C ASP A 97 -35.95 -10.29 -24.99
N ASN A 98 -35.53 -10.55 -26.23
CA ASN A 98 -35.14 -11.89 -26.66
C ASN A 98 -33.86 -12.37 -25.96
N LEU A 99 -32.88 -11.48 -25.77
CA LEU A 99 -31.66 -11.78 -25.03
C LEU A 99 -31.97 -12.15 -23.57
N ARG A 100 -32.82 -11.38 -22.89
CA ARG A 100 -33.30 -11.70 -21.53
C ARG A 100 -34.01 -13.06 -21.50
N SER A 101 -34.97 -13.28 -22.39
CA SER A 101 -35.74 -14.53 -22.52
C SER A 101 -34.83 -15.75 -22.76
N TYR A 102 -33.79 -15.61 -23.58
CA TYR A 102 -32.82 -16.67 -23.84
C TYR A 102 -31.96 -16.97 -22.61
N LEU A 103 -31.41 -15.94 -21.95
CA LEU A 103 -30.55 -16.12 -20.78
C LEU A 103 -31.32 -16.64 -19.55
N ASP A 104 -32.57 -16.20 -19.34
CA ASP A 104 -33.45 -16.71 -18.28
C ASP A 104 -33.85 -18.18 -18.50
N LYS A 105 -33.93 -18.65 -19.75
CA LYS A 105 -34.15 -20.06 -20.09
C LYS A 105 -32.88 -20.91 -19.99
N ASN A 106 -31.71 -20.30 -20.13
CA ASN A 106 -30.41 -20.97 -20.16
C ASN A 106 -29.53 -20.58 -18.96
N GLN A 107 -30.10 -20.61 -17.74
CA GLN A 107 -29.40 -20.32 -16.47
C GLN A 107 -28.15 -21.19 -16.21
N THR A 108 -27.98 -22.27 -16.95
CA THR A 108 -26.82 -23.16 -16.92
C THR A 108 -25.62 -22.66 -17.73
N ILE A 109 -25.73 -21.56 -18.49
CA ILE A 109 -24.58 -20.89 -19.12
C ILE A 109 -23.71 -20.31 -18.00
N LYS A 110 -22.63 -21.04 -17.67
CA LYS A 110 -21.64 -20.61 -16.68
C LYS A 110 -20.76 -19.51 -17.27
N PHE A 111 -21.17 -18.25 -17.09
CA PHE A 111 -20.34 -17.09 -17.41
C PHE A 111 -18.94 -17.23 -16.79
N ARG A 112 -17.94 -17.55 -17.61
CA ARG A 112 -16.55 -17.43 -17.19
C ARG A 112 -16.15 -15.97 -17.23
N VAL A 113 -15.98 -15.39 -16.04
CA VAL A 113 -15.07 -14.27 -15.87
C VAL A 113 -13.66 -14.84 -16.05
N GLU A 114 -13.20 -14.97 -17.30
CA GLU A 114 -11.76 -15.20 -17.53
C GLU A 114 -11.03 -13.89 -17.21
N HIS A 115 -10.51 -13.82 -15.98
CA HIS A 115 -9.38 -12.95 -15.73
C HIS A 115 -8.27 -13.36 -16.70
N ARG A 116 -7.94 -12.47 -17.66
CA ARG A 116 -6.78 -12.64 -18.54
C ARG A 116 -5.50 -12.53 -17.70
N GLY A 117 -5.11 -13.64 -17.10
CA GLY A 117 -3.96 -13.75 -16.19
C GLY A 117 -4.25 -13.26 -14.77
N LYS A 118 -3.35 -13.67 -13.87
CA LYS A 118 -3.23 -13.10 -12.52
C LYS A 118 -2.58 -11.71 -12.61
N ALA A 119 -2.84 -10.84 -11.65
CA ALA A 119 -1.97 -9.67 -11.47
C ALA A 119 -0.58 -10.15 -11.04
N VAL A 120 0.49 -9.47 -11.45
CA VAL A 120 1.87 -9.83 -11.11
C VAL A 120 2.45 -8.78 -10.18
N PHE A 121 2.66 -9.16 -8.92
CA PHE A 121 3.32 -8.36 -7.90
C PHE A 121 4.83 -8.60 -7.95
N PHE A 122 5.60 -7.52 -8.06
CA PHE A 122 7.06 -7.52 -8.10
C PHE A 122 7.62 -7.12 -6.73
N ASP A 123 8.24 -8.09 -6.08
CA ASP A 123 8.70 -8.05 -4.69
C ASP A 123 10.23 -8.05 -4.60
N MET A 124 10.76 -7.74 -3.42
CA MET A 124 12.15 -7.97 -3.06
C MET A 124 12.20 -8.33 -1.57
N ILE A 125 12.82 -9.46 -1.24
CA ILE A 125 12.64 -10.17 0.04
C ILE A 125 12.93 -9.32 1.29
N HIS A 126 13.82 -8.35 1.18
CA HIS A 126 14.21 -7.43 2.26
C HIS A 126 13.58 -6.04 2.19
N SER A 127 12.80 -5.73 1.15
CA SER A 127 12.15 -4.42 1.00
C SER A 127 10.98 -4.25 1.96
N ASN A 128 11.05 -3.24 2.84
CA ASN A 128 9.96 -2.85 3.72
C ASN A 128 8.70 -2.40 2.96
N ASN A 129 8.87 -1.68 1.85
CA ASN A 129 7.76 -1.19 1.04
C ASN A 129 7.06 -2.31 0.26
N ALA A 130 7.81 -3.33 -0.19
CA ALA A 130 7.20 -4.50 -0.85
C ALA A 130 6.59 -5.47 0.18
N ALA A 131 7.18 -5.56 1.37
CA ALA A 131 6.66 -6.35 2.47
C ALA A 131 5.25 -5.93 2.93
N ARG A 132 4.81 -4.69 2.70
CA ARG A 132 3.42 -4.29 2.97
C ARG A 132 2.41 -5.12 2.16
N ILE A 133 2.72 -5.37 0.88
CA ILE A 133 1.91 -6.22 -0.01
C ILE A 133 2.05 -7.69 0.40
N ARG A 134 3.25 -8.16 0.79
CA ARG A 134 3.41 -9.52 1.34
C ARG A 134 2.56 -9.75 2.59
N LEU A 135 2.48 -8.77 3.49
CA LEU A 135 1.63 -8.86 4.68
C LEU A 135 0.15 -8.94 4.26
N TRP A 136 -0.31 -8.10 3.33
CA TRP A 136 -1.67 -8.15 2.79
C TRP A 136 -2.01 -9.52 2.19
N LEU A 137 -1.14 -10.06 1.32
CA LEU A 137 -1.29 -11.40 0.73
C LEU A 137 -1.35 -12.50 1.81
N ARG A 138 -0.44 -12.46 2.80
CA ARG A 138 -0.37 -13.48 3.87
C ARG A 138 -1.53 -13.41 4.87
N HIS A 139 -2.22 -12.27 4.99
CA HIS A 139 -3.42 -12.14 5.82
C HIS A 139 -4.73 -12.43 5.05
N LYS A 140 -4.67 -12.61 3.73
CA LYS A 140 -5.84 -12.81 2.85
C LYS A 140 -5.68 -14.11 2.06
N PRO A 141 -6.01 -15.27 2.66
CA PRO A 141 -5.86 -16.57 2.00
C PRO A 141 -6.62 -16.66 0.67
N GLY A 142 -6.08 -17.39 -0.30
CA GLY A 142 -6.65 -17.52 -1.65
C GLY A 142 -6.25 -16.40 -2.61
N MET A 143 -5.47 -15.39 -2.18
CA MET A 143 -5.00 -14.33 -3.10
C MET A 143 -3.96 -14.83 -4.10
N GLU A 144 -3.33 -15.99 -3.86
CA GLU A 144 -2.49 -16.71 -4.81
C GLU A 144 -3.21 -17.03 -6.13
N ASP A 145 -4.54 -17.13 -6.14
CA ASP A 145 -5.34 -17.32 -7.37
C ASP A 145 -5.51 -16.05 -8.19
N PHE A 146 -5.28 -14.89 -7.59
CA PHE A 146 -5.49 -13.58 -8.22
C PHE A 146 -4.19 -12.79 -8.43
N VAL A 147 -3.16 -13.06 -7.63
CA VAL A 147 -1.88 -12.34 -7.60
C VAL A 147 -0.71 -13.33 -7.62
N GLU A 148 0.02 -13.37 -8.72
CA GLU A 148 1.35 -14.01 -8.81
C GLU A 148 2.41 -13.10 -8.17
N THR A 149 3.37 -13.66 -7.43
CA THR A 149 4.50 -12.89 -6.89
C THR A 149 5.79 -13.26 -7.62
N LYS A 150 6.47 -12.26 -8.21
CA LYS A 150 7.81 -12.38 -8.78
C LYS A 150 8.83 -11.70 -7.88
N MET A 151 9.81 -12.47 -7.41
CA MET A 151 10.89 -11.97 -6.55
C MET A 151 12.02 -11.40 -7.40
N LEU A 152 12.42 -10.16 -7.14
CA LEU A 152 13.49 -9.46 -7.86
C LEU A 152 14.77 -9.34 -7.02
N ARG A 153 15.89 -9.26 -7.74
CA ARG A 153 17.22 -8.88 -7.24
C ARG A 153 17.56 -7.46 -7.68
N TYR A 154 18.70 -6.92 -7.25
CA TYR A 154 19.07 -5.52 -7.52
C TYR A 154 19.36 -5.25 -9.00
N GLU A 155 19.95 -6.22 -9.69
CA GLU A 155 20.21 -6.19 -11.13
C GLU A 155 18.92 -6.13 -11.95
N ASP A 156 17.87 -6.85 -11.51
CA ASP A 156 16.61 -6.94 -12.24
C ASP A 156 15.88 -5.58 -12.26
N LEU A 157 16.07 -4.75 -11.22
CA LEU A 157 15.54 -3.37 -11.14
C LEU A 157 16.08 -2.43 -12.23
N LYS A 158 17.22 -2.76 -12.85
CA LYS A 158 17.89 -1.93 -13.87
C LYS A 158 17.56 -2.34 -15.30
N THR A 159 16.80 -3.41 -15.48
CA THR A 159 16.32 -3.85 -16.79
C THR A 159 15.35 -2.84 -17.40
N GLU A 160 15.30 -2.78 -18.73
CA GLU A 160 14.27 -2.01 -19.44
C GLU A 160 12.86 -2.55 -19.14
N GLU A 161 12.73 -3.87 -18.95
CA GLU A 161 11.47 -4.52 -18.60
C GLU A 161 10.92 -3.98 -17.29
N PHE A 162 11.71 -3.99 -16.21
CA PHE A 162 11.26 -3.45 -14.94
C PHE A 162 11.11 -1.92 -14.97
N THR A 163 11.93 -1.21 -15.75
CA THR A 163 11.82 0.25 -15.93
C THR A 163 10.48 0.64 -16.57
N ARG A 164 9.90 -0.20 -17.44
CA ARG A 164 8.52 -0.02 -17.98
C ARG A 164 7.43 -0.22 -16.92
N ILE A 165 7.71 -1.00 -15.87
CA ILE A 165 6.78 -1.27 -14.75
C ILE A 165 6.85 -0.16 -13.70
N ASN A 166 8.06 0.18 -13.26
CA ASN A 166 8.32 1.31 -12.38
C ASN A 166 9.52 2.13 -12.90
N PRO A 167 9.28 3.31 -13.50
CA PRO A 167 10.33 4.21 -13.99
C PRO A 167 11.31 4.69 -12.91
N LEU A 168 10.94 4.61 -11.62
CA LEU A 168 11.82 4.94 -10.50
C LEU A 168 12.82 3.81 -10.18
N GLN A 169 12.71 2.64 -10.83
CA GLN A 169 13.54 1.46 -10.62
C GLN A 169 13.56 0.99 -9.15
N LYS A 170 12.38 0.94 -8.53
CA LYS A 170 12.15 0.57 -7.12
C LYS A 170 11.03 -0.45 -7.00
N VAL A 171 11.06 -1.24 -5.93
CA VAL A 171 9.94 -2.09 -5.50
C VAL A 171 9.10 -1.38 -4.44
N PRO A 172 7.79 -1.69 -4.32
CA PRO A 172 7.05 -2.66 -5.13
C PRO A 172 6.65 -2.14 -6.51
N GLY A 173 6.36 -3.08 -7.41
CA GLY A 173 5.62 -2.84 -8.65
C GLY A 173 4.47 -3.85 -8.78
N LEU A 174 3.43 -3.50 -9.53
CA LEU A 174 2.30 -4.37 -9.85
C LEU A 174 1.99 -4.22 -11.34
N VAL A 175 1.90 -5.33 -12.07
CA VAL A 175 1.22 -5.39 -13.37
C VAL A 175 -0.16 -5.97 -13.13
N ARG A 176 -1.21 -5.21 -13.42
CA ARG A 176 -2.60 -5.67 -13.29
C ARG A 176 -2.93 -6.71 -14.37
N ALA A 177 -4.01 -7.47 -14.19
CA ALA A 177 -4.50 -8.42 -15.20
C ALA A 177 -4.87 -7.76 -16.56
N ASP A 178 -5.14 -6.45 -16.58
CA ASP A 178 -5.33 -5.66 -17.81
C ASP A 178 -4.02 -5.02 -18.34
N GLY A 179 -2.85 -5.46 -17.86
CA GLY A 179 -1.53 -5.01 -18.29
C GLY A 179 -1.11 -3.64 -17.74
N VAL A 180 -2.00 -2.91 -17.07
CA VAL A 180 -1.72 -1.59 -16.50
C VAL A 180 -0.74 -1.71 -15.32
N THR A 181 0.32 -0.90 -15.34
CA THR A 181 1.34 -0.88 -14.29
C THR A 181 0.93 0.06 -13.14
N VAL A 182 1.25 -0.33 -11.92
CA VAL A 182 1.06 0.47 -10.70
C VAL A 182 2.31 0.32 -9.83
N PHE A 183 2.78 1.42 -9.26
CA PHE A 183 3.88 1.45 -8.30
C PHE A 183 3.50 2.35 -7.10
N GLU A 184 4.39 2.43 -6.12
CA GLU A 184 4.14 2.88 -4.74
C GLU A 184 3.29 1.92 -3.90
N SER A 185 3.82 1.58 -2.72
CA SER A 185 3.27 0.50 -1.88
C SER A 185 1.86 0.76 -1.34
N SER A 186 1.57 1.99 -0.94
CA SER A 186 0.25 2.41 -0.47
C SER A 186 -0.78 2.48 -1.61
N VAL A 187 -0.37 2.91 -2.81
CA VAL A 187 -1.23 2.92 -4.01
C VAL A 187 -1.59 1.50 -4.44
N ILE A 188 -0.61 0.59 -4.46
CA ILE A 188 -0.84 -0.84 -4.74
C ILE A 188 -1.77 -1.45 -3.69
N LEU A 189 -1.53 -1.22 -2.40
CA LEU A 189 -2.40 -1.74 -1.33
C LEU A 189 -3.84 -1.25 -1.45
N MET A 190 -4.06 0.05 -1.66
CA MET A 190 -5.41 0.60 -1.85
C MET A 190 -6.11 -0.02 -3.07
N TYR A 191 -5.40 -0.18 -4.19
CA TYR A 191 -5.94 -0.83 -5.38
C TYR A 191 -6.33 -2.29 -5.12
N LEU A 192 -5.45 -3.08 -4.49
CA LEU A 192 -5.70 -4.49 -4.17
C LEU A 192 -6.87 -4.64 -3.17
N GLU A 193 -6.92 -3.77 -2.16
CA GLU A 193 -8.01 -3.73 -1.18
C GLU A 193 -9.37 -3.47 -1.83
N GLU A 194 -9.48 -2.46 -2.70
CA GLU A 194 -10.73 -2.16 -3.40
C GLU A 194 -11.08 -3.24 -4.45
N LYS A 195 -10.08 -3.74 -5.19
CA LYS A 195 -10.24 -4.74 -6.25
C LYS A 195 -10.68 -6.11 -5.73
N TYR A 196 -10.23 -6.49 -4.54
CA TYR A 196 -10.49 -7.78 -3.90
C TYR A 196 -11.24 -7.63 -2.56
N ARG A 197 -12.03 -6.56 -2.43
CA ARG A 197 -12.83 -6.24 -1.23
C ARG A 197 -13.81 -7.35 -0.82
N ASP A 198 -14.30 -8.13 -1.79
CA ASP A 198 -15.31 -9.16 -1.57
C ASP A 198 -14.71 -10.56 -1.31
N VAL A 199 -13.38 -10.70 -1.23
CA VAL A 199 -12.69 -12.00 -1.08
C VAL A 199 -11.86 -12.05 0.22
N GLY A 200 -12.43 -12.60 1.29
CA GLY A 200 -11.76 -12.65 2.60
C GLY A 200 -11.75 -11.30 3.34
N PRO A 201 -10.92 -11.13 4.39
CA PRO A 201 -10.96 -9.96 5.27
C PRO A 201 -10.58 -8.65 4.56
N THR A 202 -11.06 -7.54 5.11
CA THR A 202 -10.61 -6.17 4.79
C THR A 202 -9.69 -5.64 5.88
N PHE A 203 -8.72 -4.82 5.48
CA PHE A 203 -7.72 -4.20 6.35
C PHE A 203 -7.85 -2.66 6.37
N VAL A 204 -9.00 -2.15 5.92
CA VAL A 204 -9.37 -0.74 5.99
C VAL A 204 -10.58 -0.59 6.91
N PRO A 205 -10.51 0.26 7.95
CA PRO A 205 -11.62 0.46 8.88
C PRO A 205 -12.92 0.92 8.19
N SER A 206 -14.07 0.62 8.80
CA SER A 206 -15.39 0.96 8.26
C SER A 206 -15.83 2.40 8.56
N SER A 207 -15.40 2.98 9.68
CA SER A 207 -15.72 4.37 10.05
C SER A 207 -14.77 5.39 9.40
N PRO A 208 -15.26 6.61 9.09
CA PRO A 208 -14.40 7.71 8.62
C PRO A 208 -13.27 8.06 9.60
N GLU A 209 -13.53 8.01 10.90
CA GLU A 209 -12.60 8.41 11.95
C GLU A 209 -11.42 7.42 12.06
N ALA A 210 -11.70 6.12 12.03
CA ALA A 210 -10.65 5.10 12.08
C ALA A 210 -9.84 5.04 10.77
N ARG A 211 -10.48 5.30 9.61
CA ARG A 211 -9.74 5.49 8.34
C ARG A 211 -8.82 6.71 8.40
N CYS A 212 -9.32 7.85 8.88
CA CYS A 212 -8.53 9.06 9.05
C CYS A 212 -7.29 8.80 9.93
N HIS A 213 -7.44 8.01 11.00
CA HIS A 213 -6.30 7.66 11.84
C HIS A 213 -5.32 6.68 11.14
N MET A 214 -5.82 5.63 10.48
CA MET A 214 -5.00 4.71 9.68
C MET A 214 -4.20 5.45 8.60
N ASP A 215 -4.83 6.38 7.89
CA ASP A 215 -4.21 7.21 6.88
C ASP A 215 -3.15 8.12 7.51
N LEU A 216 -3.44 8.77 8.64
CA LEU A 216 -2.46 9.61 9.36
C LEU A 216 -1.22 8.81 9.78
N ILE A 217 -1.39 7.66 10.44
CA ILE A 217 -0.28 6.78 10.85
C ILE A 217 0.55 6.34 9.64
N THR A 218 -0.11 5.96 8.53
CA THR A 218 0.53 5.53 7.28
C THR A 218 1.29 6.67 6.60
N ARG A 219 0.70 7.86 6.53
CA ARG A 219 1.31 9.04 5.89
C ARG A 219 2.47 9.61 6.71
N CYS A 220 2.44 9.54 8.04
CA CYS A 220 3.56 9.92 8.88
C CYS A 220 4.79 9.03 8.65
N HIS A 221 4.61 7.71 8.50
CA HIS A 221 5.69 6.82 8.04
C HIS A 221 6.24 7.25 6.68
N ASP A 222 5.36 7.35 5.68
CA ASP A 222 5.75 7.59 4.30
C ASP A 222 6.46 8.94 4.11
N LEU A 223 6.07 9.97 4.87
CA LEU A 223 6.61 11.33 4.74
C LEU A 223 7.84 11.62 5.63
N TYR A 224 7.92 11.05 6.83
CA TYR A 224 8.97 11.42 7.81
C TYR A 224 9.98 10.32 8.11
N VAL A 225 9.67 9.05 7.81
CA VAL A 225 10.58 7.90 8.00
C VAL A 225 11.12 7.41 6.65
N ALA A 226 10.23 7.14 5.71
CA ALA A 226 10.55 6.57 4.40
C ALA A 226 10.76 7.61 3.28
N SER A 227 10.71 8.92 3.58
CA SER A 227 10.93 10.02 2.63
C SER A 227 12.07 10.96 3.09
N PRO A 228 12.76 11.68 2.18
CA PRO A 228 12.63 11.64 0.72
C PRO A 228 13.20 10.34 0.13
N ASN A 229 12.36 9.59 -0.60
CA ASN A 229 12.76 8.44 -1.39
C ASN A 229 12.90 8.83 -2.87
N CYS A 230 13.60 9.93 -3.15
CA CYS A 230 13.91 10.30 -4.53
C CYS A 230 15.13 9.52 -5.06
N THR A 231 15.56 9.83 -6.27
CA THR A 231 16.74 9.25 -6.93
C THR A 231 17.89 10.26 -7.06
N ALA A 232 17.70 11.48 -6.57
CA ALA A 232 18.71 12.55 -6.60
C ALA A 232 19.89 12.23 -5.65
N PRO A 233 21.15 12.42 -6.09
CA PRO A 233 22.32 12.21 -5.23
C PRO A 233 22.26 13.03 -3.93
N GLY A 234 22.70 12.43 -2.82
CA GLY A 234 22.73 13.08 -1.49
C GLY A 234 21.36 13.24 -0.80
N PHE A 235 20.25 13.03 -1.50
CA PHE A 235 18.92 12.99 -0.88
C PHE A 235 18.55 11.56 -0.52
N SER A 236 18.20 11.32 0.74
CA SER A 236 17.75 10.02 1.22
C SER A 236 16.85 10.13 2.45
N HIS A 237 16.00 9.13 2.62
CA HIS A 237 15.00 9.03 3.67
C HIS A 237 15.63 8.82 5.06
N CYS A 238 14.89 9.15 6.13
CA CYS A 238 15.41 9.06 7.50
C CYS A 238 15.81 7.63 7.89
N GLN A 239 15.04 6.62 7.49
CA GLN A 239 15.38 5.20 7.63
C GLN A 239 16.75 4.86 6.99
N GLY A 240 17.18 5.58 5.94
CA GLY A 240 18.44 5.36 5.25
C GLY A 240 19.66 5.71 6.10
N ALA A 241 19.50 6.52 7.15
CA ALA A 241 20.56 6.82 8.11
C ALA A 241 21.10 5.56 8.82
N MET A 242 20.31 4.48 8.87
CA MET A 242 20.71 3.22 9.49
C MET A 242 21.62 2.34 8.62
N TYR A 243 21.69 2.55 7.30
CA TYR A 243 22.41 1.61 6.41
C TYR A 243 23.11 2.23 5.19
N LEU A 244 22.77 3.47 4.80
CA LEU A 244 23.44 4.15 3.69
C LEU A 244 24.79 4.70 4.15
N SER A 245 25.86 4.32 3.45
CA SER A 245 27.26 4.64 3.78
C SER A 245 28.06 4.97 2.52
N PHE A 246 29.10 5.79 2.65
CA PHE A 246 29.98 6.07 1.51
C PHE A 246 30.74 4.82 1.07
N GLY A 247 31.21 3.99 2.01
CA GLY A 247 31.92 2.75 1.70
C GLY A 247 31.11 1.69 0.95
N HIS A 248 29.82 1.51 1.24
CA HIS A 248 29.00 0.48 0.58
C HIS A 248 28.12 1.02 -0.55
N HIS A 249 27.60 2.25 -0.43
CA HIS A 249 26.64 2.82 -1.38
C HIS A 249 27.23 3.93 -2.27
N GLY A 250 28.50 4.30 -2.07
CA GLY A 250 29.21 5.31 -2.85
C GLY A 250 28.72 6.75 -2.61
N ALA A 251 29.40 7.71 -3.24
CA ALA A 251 29.16 9.14 -3.07
C ALA A 251 27.72 9.59 -3.36
N ALA A 252 27.02 8.93 -4.29
CA ALA A 252 25.65 9.31 -4.67
C ALA A 252 24.60 9.00 -3.60
N ARG A 253 24.85 8.04 -2.70
CA ARG A 253 23.88 7.53 -1.73
C ARG A 253 24.38 7.51 -0.28
N GLY A 254 25.69 7.65 -0.05
CA GLY A 254 26.26 7.83 1.28
C GLY A 254 25.75 9.11 1.98
N MET A 255 26.03 9.20 3.27
CA MET A 255 25.44 10.21 4.15
C MET A 255 26.48 10.62 5.20
N ASP A 256 26.72 11.92 5.33
CA ASP A 256 27.63 12.48 6.34
C ASP A 256 27.07 12.35 7.76
N LEU A 257 27.95 12.43 8.75
CA LEU A 257 27.60 12.25 10.17
C LEU A 257 26.58 13.27 10.68
N LYS A 258 26.63 14.54 10.24
CA LYS A 258 25.70 15.58 10.69
C LYS A 258 24.29 15.33 10.16
N THR A 259 24.16 15.01 8.87
CA THR A 259 22.89 14.59 8.26
C THR A 259 22.36 13.30 8.88
N ARG A 260 23.24 12.33 9.17
CA ARG A 260 22.89 11.07 9.84
C ARG A 260 22.33 11.32 11.23
N ALA A 261 23.03 12.07 12.09
CA ALA A 261 22.57 12.42 13.43
C ALA A 261 21.21 13.11 13.41
N ALA A 262 21.01 14.09 12.52
CA ALA A 262 19.73 14.78 12.36
C ALA A 262 18.59 13.84 11.93
N LYS A 263 18.87 12.85 11.07
CA LYS A 263 17.87 11.85 10.65
C LYS A 263 17.56 10.82 11.74
N ILE A 264 18.55 10.42 12.53
CA ILE A 264 18.34 9.55 13.70
C ILE A 264 17.52 10.29 14.79
N ALA A 265 17.73 11.59 14.97
CA ALA A 265 16.87 12.44 15.79
C ALA A 265 15.41 12.46 15.31
N GLU A 266 15.19 12.57 14.00
CA GLU A 266 13.85 12.53 13.41
C GLU A 266 13.21 11.14 13.58
N LEU A 267 13.97 10.03 13.42
CA LEU A 267 13.45 8.68 13.72
C LEU A 267 12.97 8.58 15.17
N TRP A 268 13.75 9.04 16.14
CA TRP A 268 13.32 9.05 17.55
C TRP A 268 12.01 9.83 17.77
N LYS A 269 11.91 11.02 17.18
CA LYS A 269 10.71 11.87 17.26
C LYS A 269 9.48 11.21 16.64
N GLN A 270 9.63 10.57 15.47
CA GLN A 270 8.52 9.89 14.80
C GLN A 270 8.10 8.61 15.53
N LEU A 271 9.04 7.87 16.13
CA LEU A 271 8.75 6.72 16.99
C LEU A 271 8.07 7.13 18.30
N SER A 272 8.50 8.25 18.89
CA SER A 272 7.84 8.85 20.08
C SER A 272 6.41 9.27 19.78
N TRP A 273 6.19 9.90 18.62
CA TRP A 273 4.84 10.26 18.15
C TRP A 273 3.99 9.02 17.89
N LEU A 274 4.51 8.01 17.18
CA LEU A 274 3.79 6.75 16.91
C LEU A 274 3.36 6.08 18.21
N ASN A 275 4.28 5.93 19.16
CA ASN A 275 3.99 5.36 20.49
C ASN A 275 2.85 6.10 21.20
N GLY A 276 2.78 7.42 21.09
CA GLY A 276 1.71 8.25 21.68
C GLY A 276 0.37 8.22 20.93
N ASN A 277 0.29 7.55 19.77
CA ASN A 277 -0.93 7.48 18.94
C ASN A 277 -1.42 6.03 18.70
N ILE A 278 -0.78 5.01 19.29
CA ILE A 278 -1.30 3.63 19.26
C ILE A 278 -2.60 3.55 20.08
N VAL A 279 -3.65 2.97 19.48
CA VAL A 279 -5.00 2.93 20.09
C VAL A 279 -5.33 1.57 20.73
N GLY A 280 -4.72 0.48 20.29
CA GLY A 280 -5.06 -0.87 20.73
C GLY A 280 -3.92 -1.88 20.52
N PRO A 281 -4.21 -3.19 20.48
CA PRO A 281 -3.21 -4.22 20.19
C PRO A 281 -2.61 -4.10 18.79
N TYR A 282 -3.34 -3.49 17.85
CA TYR A 282 -2.86 -3.01 16.55
C TYR A 282 -2.79 -1.47 16.56
N LEU A 283 -2.06 -0.86 15.62
CA LEU A 283 -1.80 0.58 15.65
C LEU A 283 -3.08 1.43 15.71
N VAL A 284 -4.16 0.97 15.08
CA VAL A 284 -5.43 1.71 14.92
C VAL A 284 -6.62 1.02 15.63
N GLY A 285 -6.35 0.12 16.60
CA GLY A 285 -7.38 -0.51 17.43
C GLY A 285 -7.26 -2.03 17.51
N ASP A 286 -8.40 -2.73 17.47
CA ASP A 286 -8.51 -4.16 17.79
C ASP A 286 -8.27 -5.11 16.60
N SER A 287 -8.04 -4.57 15.39
CA SER A 287 -7.82 -5.34 14.16
C SER A 287 -6.65 -4.80 13.35
N VAL A 288 -5.98 -5.67 12.61
CA VAL A 288 -4.86 -5.33 11.72
C VAL A 288 -5.31 -4.45 10.56
N THR A 289 -4.51 -3.44 10.23
CA THR A 289 -4.80 -2.45 9.17
C THR A 289 -3.61 -2.20 8.24
N HIS A 290 -3.82 -1.40 7.19
CA HIS A 290 -2.72 -0.91 6.33
C HIS A 290 -1.66 -0.10 7.09
N ALA A 291 -1.98 0.45 8.26
CA ALA A 291 -1.01 1.11 9.14
C ALA A 291 0.01 0.10 9.71
N ASP A 292 -0.46 -1.05 10.21
CA ASP A 292 0.40 -2.13 10.71
C ASP A 292 1.25 -2.71 9.59
N PHE A 293 0.65 -2.92 8.40
CA PHE A 293 1.39 -3.36 7.21
C PHE A 293 2.46 -2.36 6.75
N THR A 294 2.27 -1.07 7.04
CA THR A 294 3.21 0.00 6.71
C THR A 294 4.38 0.11 7.68
N TRP A 295 4.11 0.12 8.98
CA TRP A 295 5.16 0.32 9.98
C TRP A 295 5.94 -0.94 10.29
N PHE A 296 5.27 -2.11 10.39
CA PHE A 296 5.91 -3.35 10.82
C PHE A 296 7.17 -3.69 10.03
N PRO A 297 7.18 -3.62 8.67
CA PRO A 297 8.38 -3.99 7.94
C PRO A 297 9.57 -3.06 8.17
N THR A 298 9.31 -1.79 8.52
CA THR A 298 10.36 -0.80 8.82
C THR A 298 10.89 -0.95 10.24
N THR A 299 10.05 -1.33 11.21
CA THR A 299 10.50 -1.58 12.59
C THR A 299 11.40 -2.82 12.71
N ILE A 300 11.36 -3.78 11.76
CA ILE A 300 12.38 -4.84 11.64
C ILE A 300 13.78 -4.25 11.41
N PHE A 301 13.89 -3.23 10.57
CA PHE A 301 15.18 -2.57 10.30
C PHE A 301 15.66 -1.86 11.57
N MET A 302 14.75 -1.27 12.34
CA MET A 302 15.05 -0.59 13.59
C MET A 302 15.48 -1.56 14.69
N GLU A 303 14.82 -2.72 14.79
CA GLU A 303 15.14 -3.81 15.72
C GLU A 303 16.59 -4.29 15.54
N PHE A 304 17.02 -4.42 14.28
CA PHE A 304 18.36 -4.86 13.93
C PHE A 304 19.41 -3.74 13.96
N MET A 305 19.15 -2.65 13.22
CA MET A 305 20.17 -1.65 12.90
C MET A 305 20.37 -0.60 13.99
N LEU A 306 19.36 -0.24 14.79
CA LEU A 306 19.57 0.79 15.83
C LEU A 306 20.51 0.29 16.95
N PRO A 307 20.38 -0.96 17.46
CA PRO A 307 21.37 -1.54 18.35
C PRO A 307 22.73 -1.74 17.66
N LEU A 308 22.76 -2.35 16.47
CA LEU A 308 24.01 -2.69 15.78
C LEU A 308 24.86 -1.47 15.40
N VAL A 309 24.23 -0.43 14.84
CA VAL A 309 24.93 0.70 14.22
C VAL A 309 25.16 1.86 15.19
N PHE A 310 24.27 2.02 16.19
CA PHE A 310 24.27 3.18 17.08
C PHE A 310 24.22 2.83 18.57
N GLY A 311 24.29 1.54 18.93
CA GLY A 311 24.27 1.08 20.32
C GLY A 311 22.97 1.39 21.07
N TRP A 312 21.84 1.58 20.38
CA TRP A 312 20.55 1.79 21.03
C TRP A 312 20.17 0.58 21.90
N ASP A 313 19.46 0.85 22.98
CA ASP A 313 18.82 -0.21 23.76
C ASP A 313 17.62 -0.77 22.97
N ASN A 314 17.16 -1.98 23.30
CA ASN A 314 16.06 -2.60 22.57
C ASN A 314 14.73 -1.87 22.85
N ILE A 315 14.36 -0.97 21.94
CA ILE A 315 13.12 -0.17 21.97
C ILE A 315 11.83 -1.00 21.86
N PHE A 316 11.93 -2.31 21.63
CA PHE A 316 10.79 -3.22 21.64
C PHE A 316 10.72 -4.13 22.88
N SER A 317 11.62 -3.94 23.85
CA SER A 317 11.54 -4.61 25.16
C SER A 317 10.38 -4.04 25.99
N GLU A 318 9.32 -4.82 26.20
CA GLU A 318 8.19 -4.45 27.08
C GLU A 318 8.62 -4.08 28.51
N LYS A 319 9.80 -4.53 28.97
CA LYS A 319 10.30 -4.28 30.34
C LYS A 319 11.12 -3.00 30.48
N THR A 320 11.74 -2.52 29.41
CA THR A 320 12.79 -1.48 29.47
C THR A 320 12.68 -0.41 28.40
N SER A 321 11.77 -0.53 27.44
CA SER A 321 11.59 0.47 26.38
C SER A 321 10.96 1.75 26.91
N GLN A 322 11.48 2.89 26.46
CA GLN A 322 10.86 4.21 26.65
C GLN A 322 9.70 4.48 25.66
N LEU A 323 9.40 3.51 24.79
CA LEU A 323 8.28 3.47 23.87
C LEU A 323 7.37 2.26 24.22
N PRO A 324 6.69 2.27 25.38
CA PRO A 324 6.03 1.08 25.92
C PRO A 324 4.85 0.57 25.08
N GLU A 325 4.05 1.45 24.46
CA GLU A 325 2.93 1.01 23.61
C GLU A 325 3.44 0.46 22.27
N LEU A 326 4.51 1.05 21.73
CA LEU A 326 5.20 0.50 20.56
C LEU A 326 5.82 -0.87 20.85
N ALA A 327 6.42 -1.05 22.03
CA ALA A 327 7.01 -2.31 22.47
C ALA A 327 5.95 -3.41 22.65
N LYS A 328 4.79 -3.09 23.26
CA LYS A 328 3.64 -4.00 23.37
C LYS A 328 3.11 -4.39 21.99
N TRP A 329 2.81 -3.40 21.13
CA TRP A 329 2.36 -3.64 19.76
C TRP A 329 3.32 -4.57 19.03
N TRP A 330 4.62 -4.22 18.98
CA TRP A 330 5.63 -5.02 18.30
C TRP A 330 5.69 -6.45 18.84
N THR A 331 5.74 -6.61 20.16
CA THR A 331 5.87 -7.91 20.81
C THR A 331 4.61 -8.77 20.69
N PHE A 332 3.44 -8.16 20.47
CA PHE A 332 2.22 -8.84 20.07
C PHE A 332 2.25 -9.23 18.58
N VAL A 333 2.32 -8.26 17.66
CA VAL A 333 2.14 -8.53 16.23
C VAL A 333 3.28 -9.37 15.63
N SER A 334 4.52 -9.25 16.13
CA SER A 334 5.67 -10.04 15.66
C SER A 334 5.55 -11.55 15.89
N LYS A 335 4.63 -11.99 16.76
CA LYS A 335 4.34 -13.42 17.03
C LYS A 335 3.28 -14.00 16.10
N LEU A 336 2.51 -13.16 15.40
CA LEU A 336 1.47 -13.59 14.46
C LEU A 336 2.12 -14.13 13.18
N ALA A 337 1.70 -15.29 12.69
CA ALA A 337 2.44 -16.03 11.65
C ALA A 337 2.79 -15.22 10.37
N PRO A 338 1.88 -14.42 9.77
CA PRO A 338 2.23 -13.58 8.61
C PRO A 338 3.36 -12.58 8.88
N PHE A 339 3.31 -11.94 10.05
CA PHE A 339 4.29 -10.95 10.53
C PHE A 339 5.61 -11.61 10.91
N ALA A 340 5.57 -12.72 11.64
CA ALA A 340 6.74 -13.53 12.00
C ALA A 340 7.53 -13.98 10.76
N GLN A 341 6.84 -14.42 9.70
CA GLN A 341 7.48 -14.80 8.45
C GLN A 341 8.09 -13.60 7.74
N VAL A 342 7.41 -12.44 7.65
CA VAL A 342 8.00 -11.22 7.05
C VAL A 342 9.22 -10.74 7.83
N ARG A 343 9.19 -10.82 9.17
CA ARG A 343 10.32 -10.53 10.05
C ARG A 343 11.51 -11.44 9.76
N GLN A 344 11.28 -12.75 9.66
CA GLN A 344 12.32 -13.71 9.31
C GLN A 344 12.92 -13.46 7.92
N ASP A 345 12.07 -13.21 6.92
CA ASP A 345 12.49 -12.94 5.54
C ASP A 345 13.42 -11.73 5.43
N ILE A 346 13.11 -10.65 6.17
CA ILE A 346 13.87 -9.39 6.18
C ILE A 346 15.13 -9.49 7.05
N LEU A 347 15.06 -10.10 8.24
CA LEU A 347 16.22 -10.22 9.14
C LEU A 347 17.35 -11.05 8.54
N ARG A 348 17.04 -12.20 7.92
CA ARG A 348 18.06 -13.07 7.28
C ARG A 348 18.91 -12.31 6.26
N PHE A 349 18.28 -11.42 5.48
CA PHE A 349 19.01 -10.57 4.53
C PHE A 349 19.94 -9.59 5.27
N TRP A 350 19.48 -8.91 6.31
CA TRP A 350 20.30 -7.94 7.03
C TRP A 350 21.45 -8.58 7.82
N GLU A 351 21.24 -9.76 8.41
CA GLU A 351 22.30 -10.61 8.98
C GLU A 351 23.37 -10.97 7.93
N ASP A 352 22.96 -11.30 6.70
CA ASP A 352 23.90 -11.59 5.60
C ASP A 352 24.61 -10.33 5.06
N MET A 353 24.04 -9.14 5.24
CA MET A 353 24.69 -7.87 4.90
C MET A 353 25.66 -7.41 6.00
N GLU A 354 25.36 -7.70 7.26
CA GLU A 354 26.29 -7.54 8.38
C GLU A 354 27.53 -8.41 8.21
N LYS A 355 27.38 -9.71 7.89
CA LYS A 355 28.49 -10.63 7.58
C LYS A 355 29.37 -10.13 6.43
N LYS A 356 28.80 -9.40 5.46
CA LYS A 356 29.52 -8.77 4.34
C LYS A 356 30.04 -7.36 4.66
N GLY A 357 29.96 -6.92 5.92
CA GLY A 357 30.54 -5.68 6.41
C GLY A 357 29.81 -4.40 5.99
N GLN A 358 28.56 -4.47 5.50
CA GLN A 358 27.83 -3.30 4.98
C GLN A 358 27.76 -2.12 5.98
N PHE A 359 27.58 -2.43 7.27
CA PHE A 359 27.42 -1.44 8.33
C PHE A 359 28.75 -0.95 8.92
N LYS A 360 29.86 -1.66 8.68
CA LYS A 360 31.16 -1.40 9.33
C LYS A 360 31.60 0.07 9.19
N HIS A 361 31.47 0.63 7.99
CA HIS A 361 31.82 2.03 7.73
C HIS A 361 31.06 3.01 8.61
N ILE A 362 29.76 2.78 8.85
CA ILE A 362 28.94 3.68 9.69
C ILE A 362 29.32 3.52 11.16
N ILE A 363 29.55 2.28 11.61
CA ILE A 363 29.98 1.96 12.98
C ILE A 363 31.32 2.63 13.27
N ASP A 364 32.31 2.44 12.39
CA ASP A 364 33.65 3.03 12.51
C ASP A 364 33.59 4.58 12.51
N GLU A 365 32.79 5.20 11.62
CA GLU A 365 32.59 6.67 11.59
C GLU A 365 31.90 7.21 12.85
N VAL A 366 30.88 6.53 13.37
CA VAL A 366 30.13 6.96 14.56
C VAL A 366 30.95 6.79 15.83
N GLN A 367 31.75 5.73 15.94
CA GLN A 367 32.63 5.50 17.09
C GLN A 367 33.83 6.46 17.11
N ALA A 368 34.28 6.93 15.94
CA ALA A 368 35.35 7.92 15.81
C ALA A 368 34.89 9.38 15.97
N ASP A 369 33.57 9.64 16.04
CA ASP A 369 33.07 11.02 16.18
C ASP A 369 33.46 11.64 17.52
N THR A 370 34.12 12.79 17.44
CA THR A 370 34.45 13.65 18.60
C THR A 370 33.74 15.00 18.55
N SER A 371 32.87 15.23 17.56
CA SER A 371 32.15 16.51 17.38
C SER A 371 30.94 16.67 18.31
N GLY A 372 30.57 15.62 19.05
CA GLY A 372 29.46 15.64 20.00
C GLY A 372 28.08 15.43 19.36
N LEU A 373 28.03 14.82 18.17
CA LEU A 373 26.76 14.50 17.52
C LEU A 373 26.03 13.37 18.26
N LYS A 374 24.71 13.48 18.36
CA LYS A 374 23.87 12.51 19.07
C LYS A 374 23.33 11.44 18.13
N PHE A 375 23.83 10.22 18.28
CA PHE A 375 23.36 9.05 17.51
C PHE A 375 22.51 8.06 18.32
N LYS A 376 22.63 8.03 19.66
CA LYS A 376 21.77 7.21 20.54
C LYS A 376 20.65 8.04 21.16
N TYR A 377 19.44 7.47 21.18
CA TYR A 377 18.28 8.01 21.90
C TYR A 377 17.82 7.02 22.99
N PRO A 378 17.09 7.50 24.02
CA PRO A 378 16.88 6.76 25.27
C PRO A 378 15.87 5.60 25.19
#